data_AF-A0A318Z8A4-F1
#
_entry.id   AF-A0A318Z8A4-F1
#
_cell.length_a   1.000
_cell.length_b   1.000
_cell.length_c   1.000
_cell.angle_alpha   90.00
_cell.angle_beta   90.00
_cell.angle_gamma   90.00
#
_symmetry.space_group_name_H-M   'P 1'
#
loop_
_entity.id
_entity.type
_entity.pdbx_description
1 polymer ?
#
loop_
_entity_poly.entity_id
_entity_poly.type
_entity_poly.pdbx_seq_one_letter_code
_entity_poly.pdbx_strand_id
1 'polypeptide(L)'
;MAESSFSAGNQPLRVGTKDDNMNKPTTFHKISEDEEYDVTSPTDPTFRTANAPAAASSSTGNNLFGGGGFGDGGAIRFNTRSPFDDGSREEDEAADDFPPGDIRPTGLSNPGLPNNYALGRRTSVSAESLNPTSAGSDSWAPPHHPKSDEQIARLKTAVSNNFLFAHLDDDQFKTVLDALVEKPIPAKDIKVISQGDAGDYFYIVEEGHFDVLIHPSGSVQPGADGMGNKVSTIGPGGSFGELALMYNAPRAATVVSVDPKSTLWALDRITFRRILMDSAFQRRRMYEAFLEEVPLLSSLKPYERSKIADALDASKYPAGSTIISEGDPGDAFYLLEAGEADAFKKDFEGVVKSYKRGDYFGELALLDDKPRAASIVARSEVKVARLGRDGFKRLLGPVEDIMRRAEYESKPNQS
;
A
#
# COMPACT_ATOMS: atom_id res chain seq x y z
N MET A 1 -58.04 15.65 -17.82
CA MET A 1 -58.14 16.98 -18.45
C MET A 1 -58.51 18.01 -17.40
N ALA A 2 -57.58 18.91 -17.10
CA ALA A 2 -57.80 20.31 -16.70
C ALA A 2 -56.49 20.85 -16.09
N GLU A 3 -55.79 21.66 -16.88
CA GLU A 3 -54.60 22.42 -16.52
C GLU A 3 -54.98 23.77 -15.86
N SER A 4 -54.01 24.36 -15.15
CA SER A 4 -53.58 25.78 -15.12
C SER A 4 -53.15 26.17 -13.68
N SER A 5 -51.85 26.31 -13.40
CA SER A 5 -50.90 27.42 -13.70
C SER A 5 -51.01 28.59 -12.72
N PHE A 6 -49.91 28.93 -12.02
CA PHE A 6 -49.41 30.28 -11.60
C PHE A 6 -48.17 30.05 -10.71
N SER A 7 -46.94 30.25 -11.21
CA SER A 7 -46.13 31.48 -11.34
C SER A 7 -45.28 31.82 -10.11
N ALA A 8 -43.96 31.89 -10.35
CA ALA A 8 -42.89 32.27 -9.45
C ALA A 8 -42.89 33.77 -9.09
N GLY A 9 -42.26 34.12 -7.96
CA GLY A 9 -41.99 35.51 -7.58
C GLY A 9 -41.34 35.63 -6.19
N ASN A 10 -40.01 35.73 -6.18
CA ASN A 10 -39.14 35.81 -5.00
C ASN A 10 -38.84 37.29 -4.66
N GLN A 11 -39.04 37.77 -3.42
CA GLN A 11 -38.32 38.93 -2.85
C GLN A 11 -38.48 39.01 -1.30
N PRO A 12 -37.54 39.66 -0.57
CA PRO A 12 -37.13 39.33 0.80
C PRO A 12 -37.47 40.41 1.85
N LEU A 13 -37.31 40.07 3.14
CA LEU A 13 -37.43 41.01 4.26
C LEU A 13 -36.17 41.06 5.15
N ARG A 14 -35.58 42.26 5.19
CA ARG A 14 -34.75 42.90 6.25
C ARG A 14 -35.60 43.08 7.53
N VAL A 15 -35.15 43.32 8.78
CA VAL A 15 -33.90 43.76 9.44
C VAL A 15 -34.08 43.53 10.96
N GLY A 16 -33.00 43.41 11.73
CA GLY A 16 -33.03 43.58 13.19
C GLY A 16 -31.63 43.68 13.82
N THR A 17 -31.11 44.91 13.92
CA THR A 17 -29.84 45.33 14.54
C THR A 17 -30.00 45.65 16.04
N LYS A 18 -29.00 45.32 16.89
CA LYS A 18 -28.53 46.23 17.95
C LYS A 18 -27.17 45.85 18.57
N ASP A 19 -26.19 46.72 18.30
CA ASP A 19 -25.13 47.34 19.13
C ASP A 19 -24.29 46.47 20.09
N ASP A 20 -22.99 46.28 19.83
CA ASP A 20 -21.83 47.18 20.06
C ASP A 20 -21.39 47.28 21.53
N ASN A 21 -20.27 46.61 21.86
CA ASN A 21 -19.27 47.22 22.74
C ASN A 21 -17.85 46.74 22.37
N MET A 22 -16.94 47.70 22.32
CA MET A 22 -15.67 47.68 21.60
C MET A 22 -14.49 47.41 22.55
N ASN A 23 -13.41 46.87 21.97
CA ASN A 23 -12.01 47.14 22.30
C ASN A 23 -11.24 46.18 23.24
N LYS A 24 -10.42 45.29 22.66
CA LYS A 24 -9.02 45.00 23.04
C LYS A 24 -8.32 44.18 21.94
N PRO A 25 -7.06 44.48 21.56
CA PRO A 25 -6.32 43.70 20.58
C PRO A 25 -5.57 42.57 21.29
N THR A 26 -5.89 41.32 20.99
CA THR A 26 -5.11 40.16 21.43
C THR A 26 -4.39 39.57 20.23
N THR A 27 -3.11 39.93 20.14
CA THR A 27 -1.96 39.16 19.66
C THR A 27 -2.31 37.83 19.00
N PHE A 28 -2.09 37.75 17.68
CA PHE A 28 -2.00 36.49 16.95
C PHE A 28 -0.92 35.61 17.62
N HIS A 29 -1.34 34.56 18.32
CA HIS A 29 -0.45 33.46 18.66
C HIS A 29 -0.15 32.71 17.37
N LYS A 30 1.07 32.96 16.85
CA LYS A 30 1.73 32.13 15.86
C LYS A 30 1.78 30.71 16.43
N ILE A 31 0.97 29.81 15.88
CA ILE A 31 1.04 28.38 16.16
C ILE A 31 2.45 27.96 15.74
N SER A 32 3.24 27.48 16.70
CA SER A 32 4.53 26.87 16.45
C SER A 32 4.31 25.65 15.55
N GLU A 33 5.00 25.63 14.42
CA GLU A 33 5.13 24.46 13.57
C GLU A 33 5.74 23.35 14.43
N ASP A 34 4.91 22.37 14.79
CA ASP A 34 5.36 21.13 15.41
C ASP A 34 6.17 20.36 14.37
N GLU A 35 7.36 19.92 14.79
CA GLU A 35 8.43 19.33 14.00
C GLU A 35 7.94 18.24 13.04
N GLU A 36 7.94 18.57 11.75
CA GLU A 36 7.79 17.64 10.64
C GLU A 36 9.04 16.73 10.62
N TYR A 37 8.88 15.48 11.06
CA TYR A 37 9.94 14.48 10.94
C TYR A 37 10.07 14.10 9.46
N ASP A 38 10.93 14.81 8.73
CA ASP A 38 11.38 14.43 7.41
C ASP A 38 12.08 13.07 7.48
N VAL A 39 11.35 12.01 7.13
CA VAL A 39 11.94 10.68 6.94
C VAL A 39 12.67 10.71 5.60
N THR A 40 13.89 11.24 5.60
CA THR A 40 14.76 11.25 4.42
C THR A 40 14.97 9.81 3.93
N SER A 41 14.79 9.60 2.63
CA SER A 41 15.04 8.30 1.99
C SER A 41 16.46 7.80 2.32
N PRO A 42 16.68 6.48 2.51
CA PRO A 42 18.03 5.92 2.68
C PRO A 42 18.98 6.18 1.50
N THR A 43 18.45 6.69 0.37
CA THR A 43 19.20 7.08 -0.81
C THR A 43 19.55 8.57 -0.85
N ASP A 44 19.13 9.35 0.14
CA ASP A 44 19.40 10.78 0.22
C ASP A 44 20.86 11.02 0.69
N PRO A 45 21.65 11.85 -0.01
CA PRO A 45 23.02 12.17 0.38
C PRO A 45 23.13 12.84 1.77
N THR A 46 22.05 13.40 2.32
CA THR A 46 22.01 14.04 3.64
C THR A 46 21.90 13.06 4.81
N PHE A 47 21.50 11.81 4.56
CA PHE A 47 21.26 10.78 5.58
C PHE A 47 22.51 10.43 6.42
N ARG A 48 23.71 10.56 5.83
CA ARG A 48 24.97 10.21 6.52
C ARG A 48 25.43 11.22 7.57
N THR A 49 24.88 12.43 7.54
CA THR A 49 25.31 13.54 8.41
C THR A 49 24.50 13.68 9.69
N ALA A 50 23.35 13.01 9.79
CA ALA A 50 22.43 13.14 10.92
C ALA A 50 22.70 12.16 12.09
N ASN A 51 23.61 11.19 11.92
CA ASN A 51 23.85 10.13 12.92
C ASN A 51 25.35 9.96 13.28
N ALA A 52 25.97 11.05 13.74
CA ALA A 52 27.27 11.00 14.41
C ALA A 52 27.11 11.40 15.89
N PRO A 53 27.36 10.50 16.87
CA PRO A 53 27.33 10.87 18.27
C PRO A 53 28.58 11.70 18.64
N ALA A 54 28.35 12.82 19.33
CA ALA A 54 29.40 13.65 19.92
C ALA A 54 30.13 12.88 21.03
N ALA A 55 31.43 12.64 20.86
CA ALA A 55 32.30 12.07 21.89
C ALA A 55 33.15 13.17 22.52
N ALA A 56 32.84 13.49 23.78
CA ALA A 56 33.64 14.31 24.67
C ALA A 56 34.89 13.54 25.14
N SER A 57 35.96 14.30 25.35
CA SER A 57 37.24 13.92 25.93
C SER A 57 37.14 13.41 27.37
N SER A 58 37.80 12.29 27.69
CA SER A 58 38.66 12.15 28.89
C SER A 58 39.36 10.79 28.88
N SER A 59 40.38 10.69 29.70
CA SER A 59 41.60 9.92 29.53
C SER A 59 41.70 8.68 30.43
N THR A 60 42.59 7.78 30.04
CA THR A 60 43.39 6.87 30.90
C THR A 60 42.71 5.60 31.40
N GLY A 61 43.32 4.43 31.13
CA GLY A 61 43.23 3.30 32.05
C GLY A 61 43.24 1.87 31.48
N ASN A 62 44.42 1.43 31.06
CA ASN A 62 45.02 0.11 31.32
C ASN A 62 44.41 -1.21 30.80
N ASN A 63 45.32 -2.00 30.21
CA ASN A 63 45.25 -3.38 29.71
C ASN A 63 44.72 -4.42 30.71
N LEU A 64 44.10 -5.52 30.21
CA LEU A 64 44.42 -6.90 30.61
C LEU A 64 43.73 -8.00 29.75
N PHE A 65 44.49 -9.06 29.41
CA PHE A 65 44.16 -10.33 28.69
C PHE A 65 44.03 -10.24 27.15
N GLY A 66 44.86 -10.81 26.26
CA GLY A 66 45.74 -12.00 26.29
C GLY A 66 44.97 -13.24 25.80
N GLY A 67 45.25 -13.96 24.72
CA GLY A 67 46.26 -13.92 23.65
C GLY A 67 46.01 -15.05 22.61
N GLY A 68 46.82 -15.09 21.55
CA GLY A 68 46.94 -16.17 20.54
C GLY A 68 46.03 -16.02 19.31
N GLY A 69 46.47 -15.96 18.05
CA GLY A 69 47.76 -16.25 17.44
C GLY A 69 47.58 -17.24 16.29
N PHE A 70 47.03 -16.82 15.14
CA PHE A 70 47.17 -17.50 13.84
C PHE A 70 47.08 -16.46 12.72
N GLY A 71 48.06 -16.49 11.81
CA GLY A 71 48.29 -15.44 10.84
C GLY A 71 47.87 -15.76 9.40
N ASP A 72 48.02 -14.70 8.62
CA ASP A 72 48.37 -14.60 7.20
C ASP A 72 47.25 -14.28 6.19
N GLY A 73 47.54 -13.30 5.31
CA GLY A 73 46.77 -13.03 4.10
C GLY A 73 46.23 -11.61 3.87
N GLY A 74 47.10 -10.59 3.85
CA GLY A 74 47.07 -9.43 2.93
C GLY A 74 45.78 -8.61 2.74
N ALA A 75 45.59 -7.55 3.53
CA ALA A 75 44.63 -6.47 3.25
C ALA A 75 45.28 -5.33 2.43
N ILE A 76 44.65 -5.01 1.30
CA ILE A 76 45.01 -3.93 0.37
C ILE A 76 44.76 -2.56 1.04
N ARG A 77 45.80 -1.72 1.08
CA ARG A 77 45.75 -0.34 1.57
C ARG A 77 45.23 0.60 0.47
N PHE A 78 44.17 1.34 0.75
CA PHE A 78 43.72 2.46 -0.08
C PHE A 78 44.56 3.70 0.24
N ASN A 79 45.30 4.20 -0.76
CA ASN A 79 46.15 5.37 -0.66
C ASN A 79 45.32 6.63 -0.95
N THR A 80 44.84 7.32 0.09
CA THR A 80 44.27 8.66 0.01
C THR A 80 45.39 9.69 -0.03
N ARG A 81 45.66 10.27 -1.20
CA ARG A 81 46.51 11.46 -1.32
C ARG A 81 45.62 12.69 -1.53
N SER A 82 45.53 13.52 -0.49
CA SER A 82 44.99 14.89 -0.55
C SER A 82 45.98 15.84 -1.25
N PRO A 83 45.53 16.91 -1.93
CA PRO A 83 46.42 17.78 -2.71
C PRO A 83 46.53 19.18 -2.08
N PHE A 84 47.48 19.41 -1.16
CA PHE A 84 48.03 20.73 -0.80
C PHE A 84 49.40 20.50 -0.12
N ASP A 85 50.33 21.48 -0.28
CA ASP A 85 51.70 21.60 0.28
C ASP A 85 52.83 21.19 -0.70
N ASP A 86 53.50 22.12 -1.42
CA ASP A 86 54.54 23.13 -1.08
C ASP A 86 55.99 22.58 -1.09
N GLY A 87 56.91 23.32 -1.73
CA GLY A 87 58.37 23.16 -1.53
C GLY A 87 59.28 22.75 -2.72
N SER A 88 59.71 23.75 -3.51
CA SER A 88 61.10 24.08 -3.96
C SER A 88 62.09 23.08 -4.61
N ARG A 89 62.71 23.57 -5.72
CA ARG A 89 64.10 23.38 -6.25
C ARG A 89 64.46 21.97 -6.79
N GLU A 90 65.26 21.76 -7.84
CA GLU A 90 66.26 22.53 -8.59
C GLU A 90 66.46 21.90 -10.00
N GLU A 91 67.14 22.63 -10.88
CA GLU A 91 67.37 22.37 -12.32
C GLU A 91 68.30 21.19 -12.62
N ASP A 92 68.12 20.53 -13.77
CA ASP A 92 69.23 20.08 -14.63
C ASP A 92 68.73 19.78 -16.06
N GLU A 93 69.34 20.47 -17.04
CA GLU A 93 69.22 20.24 -18.48
C GLU A 93 70.17 19.13 -18.93
N ALA A 94 69.72 18.19 -19.79
CA ALA A 94 70.54 17.61 -20.86
C ALA A 94 69.67 16.79 -21.83
N ALA A 95 70.04 16.89 -23.10
CA ALA A 95 69.28 16.50 -24.29
C ALA A 95 69.50 15.04 -24.76
N ASP A 96 68.67 14.68 -25.74
CA ASP A 96 68.82 13.65 -26.77
C ASP A 96 68.82 12.16 -26.36
N ASP A 97 67.74 11.45 -26.70
CA ASP A 97 67.71 10.56 -27.88
C ASP A 97 66.38 9.76 -27.89
N PHE A 98 65.45 10.10 -28.80
CA PHE A 98 64.24 9.33 -29.05
C PHE A 98 64.42 8.48 -30.32
N PRO A 99 64.28 7.14 -30.27
CA PRO A 99 64.03 6.38 -31.49
C PRO A 99 62.55 6.51 -31.91
N PRO A 100 62.25 6.60 -33.22
CA PRO A 100 60.92 6.93 -33.72
C PRO A 100 60.06 5.67 -33.83
N GLY A 101 58.86 5.72 -33.26
CA GLY A 101 57.90 4.63 -33.42
C GLY A 101 56.72 4.77 -32.47
N ASP A 102 55.79 5.65 -32.82
CA ASP A 102 54.35 5.39 -32.84
C ASP A 102 53.50 6.61 -32.48
N ILE A 103 52.61 6.89 -33.43
CA ILE A 103 51.68 8.00 -33.50
C ILE A 103 50.73 7.94 -32.31
N ARG A 104 50.65 9.04 -31.54
CA ARG A 104 49.56 9.29 -30.59
C ARG A 104 48.25 9.48 -31.37
N PRO A 105 47.17 8.71 -31.12
CA PRO A 105 45.84 9.16 -31.45
C PRO A 105 45.33 10.04 -30.30
N THR A 106 45.17 11.32 -30.61
CA THR A 106 44.34 12.27 -29.86
C THR A 106 42.91 11.74 -29.77
N GLY A 107 42.41 11.56 -28.55
CA GLY A 107 41.01 11.19 -28.32
C GLY A 107 40.84 10.62 -26.92
N LEU A 108 40.64 11.49 -25.93
CA LEU A 108 40.13 11.11 -24.61
C LEU A 108 38.69 10.60 -24.77
N SER A 109 38.54 9.35 -25.19
CA SER A 109 37.34 8.59 -24.92
C SER A 109 37.33 8.27 -23.43
N ASN A 110 36.47 8.98 -22.70
CA ASN A 110 35.98 8.55 -21.40
C ASN A 110 35.73 7.03 -21.48
N PRO A 111 36.42 6.17 -20.72
CA PRO A 111 36.07 4.76 -20.71
C PRO A 111 34.75 4.65 -19.97
N GLY A 112 33.67 4.82 -20.74
CA GLY A 112 32.32 4.47 -20.32
C GLY A 112 32.37 3.07 -19.74
N LEU A 113 31.64 2.88 -18.63
CA LEU A 113 31.56 1.57 -17.99
C LEU A 113 31.36 0.49 -19.06
N PRO A 114 32.09 -0.64 -18.99
CA PRO A 114 32.00 -1.68 -20.00
C PRO A 114 30.54 -2.08 -20.20
N ASN A 115 30.14 -2.33 -21.46
CA ASN A 115 28.77 -2.69 -21.89
C ASN A 115 28.10 -3.84 -21.10
N ASN A 116 28.88 -4.53 -20.25
CA ASN A 116 28.50 -5.68 -19.45
C ASN A 116 28.40 -5.39 -17.93
N TYR A 117 28.43 -4.14 -17.48
CA TYR A 117 28.39 -3.83 -16.02
C TYR A 117 27.03 -4.13 -15.34
N ALA A 118 26.01 -4.47 -16.12
CA ALA A 118 24.65 -4.78 -15.65
C ALA A 118 24.13 -6.18 -16.05
N LEU A 119 25.00 -7.21 -16.19
CA LEU A 119 24.57 -8.60 -16.39
C LEU A 119 23.71 -9.10 -15.20
N GLY A 120 22.39 -8.94 -15.28
CA GLY A 120 21.44 -9.56 -14.36
C GLY A 120 21.40 -8.95 -12.95
N ARG A 121 21.87 -7.72 -12.75
CA ARG A 121 21.61 -7.00 -11.49
C ARG A 121 20.13 -6.65 -11.41
N ARG A 122 19.50 -6.94 -10.27
CA ARG A 122 18.14 -6.49 -9.98
C ARG A 122 18.10 -4.97 -10.00
N THR A 123 17.28 -4.40 -10.85
CA THR A 123 17.03 -2.96 -10.93
C THR A 123 15.85 -2.60 -10.03
N SER A 124 15.92 -1.45 -9.37
CA SER A 124 14.79 -0.92 -8.61
C SER A 124 13.64 -0.58 -9.56
N VAL A 125 12.41 -0.82 -9.13
CA VAL A 125 11.19 -0.37 -9.81
C VAL A 125 10.39 0.49 -8.83
N SER A 126 9.80 1.58 -9.33
CA SER A 126 8.90 2.43 -8.58
C SER A 126 7.63 2.67 -9.41
N ALA A 127 6.55 3.00 -8.72
CA ALA A 127 5.37 3.58 -9.32
C ALA A 127 5.27 5.06 -8.92
N GLU A 128 4.27 5.75 -9.44
CA GLU A 128 3.92 7.11 -9.07
C GLU A 128 3.53 7.16 -7.58
N SER A 129 3.95 8.22 -6.90
CA SER A 129 3.52 8.50 -5.53
C SER A 129 2.06 8.93 -5.53
N LEU A 130 1.23 8.24 -4.76
CA LEU A 130 -0.15 8.61 -4.50
C LEU A 130 -0.25 8.95 -3.02
N ASN A 131 -0.79 10.13 -2.70
CA ASN A 131 -1.04 10.51 -1.32
C ASN A 131 -2.44 10.03 -0.91
N PRO A 132 -2.57 9.08 0.04
CA PRO A 132 -3.87 8.56 0.47
C PRO A 132 -4.66 9.56 1.32
N THR A 133 -3.99 10.52 1.98
CA THR A 133 -4.67 11.52 2.83
C THR A 133 -5.41 12.60 2.02
N SER A 134 -5.00 12.81 0.77
CA SER A 134 -5.70 13.72 -0.16
C SER A 134 -7.00 13.17 -0.73
N ALA A 135 -7.38 11.92 -0.44
CA ALA A 135 -8.66 11.35 -0.88
C ALA A 135 -9.89 12.12 -0.37
N GLY A 136 -9.75 12.96 0.67
CA GLY A 136 -10.80 13.87 1.14
C GLY A 136 -10.76 15.27 0.54
N SER A 137 -9.62 15.70 -0.04
CA SER A 137 -9.44 17.04 -0.62
C SER A 137 -9.51 17.03 -2.14
N ASP A 138 -9.05 15.94 -2.76
CA ASP A 138 -9.14 15.67 -4.18
C ASP A 138 -10.46 14.93 -4.38
N SER A 139 -11.48 15.59 -4.94
CA SER A 139 -12.83 15.03 -5.14
C SER A 139 -12.84 13.95 -6.24
N TRP A 140 -11.94 12.97 -6.13
CA TRP A 140 -11.78 11.89 -7.08
C TRP A 140 -12.84 10.84 -6.81
N ALA A 141 -13.65 10.56 -7.83
CA ALA A 141 -14.57 9.44 -7.84
C ALA A 141 -14.06 8.41 -8.85
N PRO A 142 -14.14 7.10 -8.53
CA PRO A 142 -13.80 6.06 -9.49
C PRO A 142 -14.67 6.23 -10.75
N PRO A 143 -14.08 6.18 -11.95
CA PRO A 143 -14.85 6.21 -13.19
C PRO A 143 -15.89 5.09 -13.20
N HIS A 144 -17.07 5.39 -13.74
CA HIS A 144 -18.13 4.40 -13.91
C HIS A 144 -18.58 4.39 -15.37
N HIS A 145 -18.31 3.28 -16.05
CA HIS A 145 -18.74 3.02 -17.41
C HIS A 145 -19.86 1.97 -17.39
N PRO A 146 -21.07 2.28 -17.88
CA PRO A 146 -22.19 1.36 -17.86
C PRO A 146 -21.90 0.14 -18.73
N LYS A 147 -22.21 -1.06 -18.21
CA LYS A 147 -22.01 -2.36 -18.87
C LYS A 147 -23.26 -3.19 -18.70
N SER A 148 -23.52 -4.10 -19.63
CA SER A 148 -24.60 -5.08 -19.47
C SER A 148 -24.22 -6.14 -18.44
N ASP A 149 -25.23 -6.76 -17.82
CA ASP A 149 -25.02 -7.84 -16.84
C ASP A 149 -24.22 -9.01 -17.43
N GLU A 150 -24.41 -9.29 -18.72
CA GLU A 150 -23.66 -10.31 -19.45
C GLU A 150 -22.18 -9.95 -19.62
N GLN A 151 -21.87 -8.68 -19.92
CA GLN A 151 -20.49 -8.19 -20.01
C GLN A 151 -19.80 -8.28 -18.64
N ILE A 152 -20.50 -7.89 -17.57
CA ILE A 152 -19.98 -7.99 -16.20
C ILE A 152 -19.68 -9.45 -15.83
N ALA A 153 -20.56 -10.39 -16.18
CA ALA A 153 -20.35 -11.82 -15.92
C ALA A 153 -19.13 -12.38 -16.67
N ARG A 154 -18.94 -12.02 -17.95
CA ARG A 154 -17.75 -12.40 -18.72
C ARG A 154 -16.49 -11.80 -18.14
N LEU A 155 -16.51 -10.51 -17.80
CA LEU A 155 -15.39 -9.81 -17.17
C LEU A 155 -15.00 -10.45 -15.84
N LYS A 156 -15.98 -10.74 -14.98
CA LYS A 156 -15.76 -11.42 -13.71
C LYS A 156 -15.05 -12.77 -13.89
N THR A 157 -15.41 -13.51 -14.92
CA THR A 157 -14.76 -14.78 -15.27
C THR A 157 -13.35 -14.59 -15.84
N ALA A 158 -13.12 -13.54 -16.62
CA ALA A 158 -11.83 -13.23 -17.24
C ALA A 158 -10.76 -12.80 -16.21
N VAL A 159 -11.15 -12.00 -15.20
CA VAL A 159 -10.19 -11.47 -14.21
C VAL A 159 -10.05 -12.35 -12.95
N SER A 160 -10.93 -13.32 -12.71
CA SER A 160 -10.90 -14.15 -11.49
C SER A 160 -9.60 -14.93 -11.29
N ASN A 161 -8.96 -15.35 -12.39
CA ASN A 161 -7.69 -16.09 -12.36
C ASN A 161 -6.45 -15.18 -12.27
N ASN A 162 -6.63 -13.85 -12.31
CA ASN A 162 -5.53 -12.91 -12.27
C ASN A 162 -5.15 -12.57 -10.82
N PHE A 163 -3.86 -12.71 -10.48
CA PHE A 163 -3.35 -12.53 -9.12
C PHE A 163 -3.60 -11.13 -8.55
N LEU A 164 -3.75 -10.11 -9.40
CA LEU A 164 -4.06 -8.74 -8.98
C LEU A 164 -5.47 -8.58 -8.42
N PHE A 165 -6.39 -9.45 -8.86
CA PHE A 165 -7.81 -9.34 -8.52
C PHE A 165 -8.25 -10.42 -7.52
N ALA A 166 -7.44 -11.46 -7.32
CA ALA A 166 -7.73 -12.58 -6.43
C ALA A 166 -7.91 -12.20 -4.95
N HIS A 167 -7.36 -11.07 -4.52
CA HIS A 167 -7.41 -10.60 -3.13
C HIS A 167 -8.29 -9.37 -2.92
N LEU A 168 -9.07 -8.98 -3.92
CA LEU A 168 -10.01 -7.86 -3.80
C LEU A 168 -11.29 -8.32 -3.11
N ASP A 169 -11.84 -7.49 -2.24
CA ASP A 169 -13.19 -7.69 -1.72
C ASP A 169 -14.24 -7.43 -2.82
N ASP A 170 -15.48 -7.88 -2.59
CA ASP A 170 -16.55 -7.79 -3.60
C ASP A 170 -16.84 -6.34 -4.04
N ASP A 171 -16.71 -5.37 -3.14
CA ASP A 171 -16.98 -3.95 -3.40
C ASP A 171 -15.85 -3.32 -4.23
N GLN A 172 -14.60 -3.62 -3.89
CA GLN A 172 -13.42 -3.26 -4.66
C GLN A 172 -13.48 -3.89 -6.05
N PHE A 173 -13.77 -5.18 -6.12
CA PHE A 173 -13.86 -5.92 -7.37
C PHE A 173 -14.91 -5.31 -8.29
N LYS A 174 -16.10 -5.00 -7.75
CA LYS A 174 -17.15 -4.28 -8.49
C LYS A 174 -16.67 -2.91 -8.97
N THR A 175 -16.08 -2.10 -8.09
CA THR A 175 -15.58 -0.75 -8.43
C THR A 175 -14.56 -0.79 -9.56
N VAL A 176 -13.67 -1.80 -9.56
CA VAL A 176 -12.68 -1.99 -10.63
C VAL A 176 -13.36 -2.40 -11.95
N LEU A 177 -14.37 -3.28 -11.90
CA LEU A 177 -15.13 -3.63 -13.10
C LEU A 177 -15.91 -2.43 -13.66
N ASP A 178 -16.44 -1.57 -12.81
CA ASP A 178 -17.15 -0.36 -13.20
C ASP A 178 -16.20 0.65 -13.88
N ALA A 179 -14.94 0.71 -13.42
CA ALA A 179 -13.90 1.58 -13.97
C ALA A 179 -13.31 1.12 -15.32
N LEU A 180 -13.53 -0.14 -15.75
CA LEU A 180 -13.10 -0.60 -17.07
C LEU A 180 -13.81 0.19 -18.18
N VAL A 181 -13.04 0.76 -19.10
CA VAL A 181 -13.56 1.49 -20.26
C VAL A 181 -13.48 0.62 -21.52
N GLU A 182 -14.51 0.66 -22.35
CA GLU A 182 -14.52 -0.03 -23.64
C GLU A 182 -13.59 0.69 -24.62
N LYS A 183 -12.72 -0.07 -25.28
CA LYS A 183 -11.76 0.40 -26.29
C LYS A 183 -11.96 -0.39 -27.59
N PRO A 184 -12.74 0.13 -28.55
CA PRO A 184 -12.92 -0.53 -29.83
C PRO A 184 -11.65 -0.41 -30.68
N ILE A 185 -11.31 -1.49 -31.38
CA ILE A 185 -10.19 -1.59 -32.31
C ILE A 185 -10.78 -1.77 -33.73
N PRO A 186 -10.73 -0.71 -34.58
CA PRO A 186 -11.53 -0.65 -35.80
C PRO A 186 -10.95 -1.41 -37.01
N ALA A 187 -9.73 -1.92 -36.90
CA ALA A 187 -9.05 -2.64 -37.98
C ALA A 187 -8.07 -3.68 -37.42
N LYS A 188 -7.69 -4.63 -38.29
CA LYS A 188 -6.56 -5.52 -38.07
C LYS A 188 -5.23 -4.76 -38.16
N ASP A 189 -4.16 -5.38 -37.67
CA ASP A 189 -2.79 -4.87 -37.68
C ASP A 189 -2.59 -3.59 -36.83
N ILE A 190 -3.53 -3.27 -35.94
CA ILE A 190 -3.41 -2.15 -34.99
C ILE A 190 -2.58 -2.61 -33.79
N LYS A 191 -1.49 -1.88 -33.52
CA LYS A 191 -0.65 -2.07 -32.33
C LYS A 191 -1.34 -1.46 -31.11
N VAL A 192 -1.81 -2.32 -30.20
CA VAL A 192 -2.42 -1.89 -28.94
C VAL A 192 -1.34 -1.52 -27.92
N ILE A 193 -0.23 -2.27 -27.94
CA ILE A 193 0.93 -2.08 -27.07
C ILE A 193 2.18 -2.27 -27.92
N SER A 194 3.21 -1.45 -27.71
CA SER A 194 4.53 -1.67 -28.29
C SER A 194 5.54 -2.05 -27.22
N GLN A 195 6.41 -3.01 -27.53
CA GLN A 195 7.48 -3.44 -26.65
C GLN A 195 8.48 -2.29 -26.38
N GLY A 196 8.80 -2.07 -25.11
CA GLY A 196 9.68 -0.99 -24.65
C GLY A 196 8.95 0.29 -24.23
N ASP A 197 7.69 0.47 -24.64
CA ASP A 197 6.90 1.64 -24.24
C ASP A 197 6.56 1.60 -22.74
N ALA A 198 6.30 2.77 -22.14
CA ALA A 198 5.74 2.83 -20.80
C ALA A 198 4.35 2.19 -20.79
N GLY A 199 4.10 1.32 -19.80
CA GLY A 199 2.81 0.68 -19.68
C GLY A 199 1.88 1.45 -18.74
N ASP A 200 0.75 1.94 -19.23
CA ASP A 200 -0.20 2.69 -18.37
C ASP A 200 -1.54 2.00 -18.19
N TYR A 201 -1.80 0.96 -18.99
CA TYR A 201 -3.10 0.28 -19.05
C TYR A 201 -2.97 -1.24 -18.95
N PHE A 202 -3.98 -1.85 -18.37
CA PHE A 202 -4.29 -3.27 -18.48
C PHE A 202 -5.44 -3.47 -19.44
N TYR A 203 -5.38 -4.52 -20.26
CA TYR A 203 -6.41 -4.83 -21.24
C TYR A 203 -6.98 -6.23 -21.06
N ILE A 204 -8.30 -6.35 -21.26
CA ILE A 204 -9.02 -7.62 -21.31
C ILE A 204 -9.70 -7.71 -22.68
N VAL A 205 -9.62 -8.87 -23.32
CA VAL A 205 -10.22 -9.09 -24.63
C VAL A 205 -11.69 -9.43 -24.49
N GLU A 206 -12.57 -8.58 -24.98
CA GLU A 206 -14.01 -8.85 -25.09
C GLU A 206 -14.32 -9.63 -26.37
N GLU A 207 -13.81 -9.13 -27.50
CA GLU A 207 -14.06 -9.71 -28.82
C GLU A 207 -12.81 -9.58 -29.70
N GLY A 208 -12.54 -10.61 -30.50
CA GLY A 208 -11.42 -10.66 -31.43
C GLY A 208 -10.17 -11.32 -30.86
N HIS A 209 -9.13 -11.42 -31.70
CA HIS A 209 -7.85 -12.06 -31.38
C HIS A 209 -6.68 -11.09 -31.54
N PHE A 210 -5.68 -11.28 -30.67
CA PHE A 210 -4.50 -10.43 -30.59
C PHE A 210 -3.23 -11.28 -30.59
N ASP A 211 -2.30 -10.96 -31.48
CA ASP A 211 -1.00 -11.61 -31.53
C ASP A 211 0.00 -10.89 -30.64
N VAL A 212 0.75 -11.67 -29.86
CA VAL A 212 1.82 -11.20 -28.97
C VAL A 212 3.15 -11.47 -29.64
N LEU A 213 3.90 -10.41 -29.94
CA LEU A 213 5.21 -10.47 -30.58
C LEU A 213 6.28 -9.94 -29.63
N ILE A 214 7.42 -10.63 -29.59
CA ILE A 214 8.57 -10.25 -28.76
C ILE A 214 9.81 -10.19 -29.63
N HIS A 215 10.45 -9.03 -29.64
CA HIS A 215 11.76 -8.85 -30.24
C HIS A 215 12.87 -9.11 -29.20
N PRO A 216 13.92 -9.90 -29.54
CA PRO A 216 15.00 -10.23 -28.60
C PRO A 216 15.77 -9.04 -28.06
N SER A 217 15.77 -7.89 -28.76
CA SER A 217 16.46 -6.68 -28.29
C SER A 217 15.74 -5.94 -27.16
N GLY A 218 14.52 -6.35 -26.78
CA GLY A 218 13.76 -5.68 -25.72
C GLY A 218 12.98 -4.44 -26.18
N SER A 219 13.00 -4.11 -27.48
CA SER A 219 12.31 -2.96 -28.07
C SER A 219 11.94 -3.22 -29.53
N VAL A 220 10.93 -2.53 -30.04
CA VAL A 220 10.57 -2.57 -31.47
C VAL A 220 11.70 -1.94 -32.31
N GLN A 221 12.13 -2.61 -33.38
CA GLN A 221 13.13 -2.11 -34.31
C GLN A 221 12.51 -1.61 -35.63
N PRO A 222 13.17 -0.73 -36.39
CA PRO A 222 12.75 -0.38 -37.74
C PRO A 222 12.98 -1.54 -38.72
N GLY A 223 11.98 -1.88 -39.55
CA GLY A 223 12.07 -2.93 -40.57
C GLY A 223 10.85 -3.87 -40.58
N ALA A 224 10.78 -4.75 -41.58
CA ALA A 224 9.67 -5.71 -41.72
C ALA A 224 9.59 -6.70 -40.52
N ASP A 225 10.74 -7.12 -40.01
CA ASP A 225 10.86 -8.06 -38.87
C ASP A 225 11.01 -7.34 -37.51
N GLY A 226 10.86 -6.02 -37.50
CA GLY A 226 11.16 -5.19 -36.34
C GLY A 226 10.26 -5.40 -35.11
N MET A 227 9.12 -6.08 -35.28
CA MET A 227 8.22 -6.43 -34.18
C MET A 227 8.61 -7.73 -33.45
N GLY A 228 9.55 -8.49 -34.01
CA GLY A 228 10.00 -9.74 -33.44
C GLY A 228 9.11 -10.93 -33.76
N ASN A 229 9.34 -12.02 -33.03
CA ASN A 229 8.68 -13.30 -33.29
C ASN A 229 7.34 -13.37 -32.56
N LYS A 230 6.33 -13.93 -33.22
CA LYS A 230 5.04 -14.26 -32.59
C LYS A 230 5.24 -15.35 -31.54
N VAL A 231 4.87 -15.05 -30.29
CA VAL A 231 5.00 -15.94 -29.13
C VAL A 231 3.66 -16.60 -28.80
N SER A 232 2.56 -15.85 -28.88
CA SER A 232 1.23 -16.36 -28.54
C SER A 232 0.12 -15.56 -29.22
N THR A 233 -1.10 -16.07 -29.18
CA THR A 233 -2.33 -15.37 -29.56
C THR A 233 -3.29 -15.39 -28.38
N ILE A 234 -3.88 -14.24 -28.08
CA ILE A 234 -4.84 -14.03 -27.00
C ILE A 234 -6.22 -13.80 -27.61
N GLY A 235 -7.21 -14.60 -27.20
CA GLY A 235 -8.61 -14.47 -27.61
C GLY A 235 -9.51 -13.94 -26.49
N PRO A 236 -10.84 -13.97 -26.70
CA PRO A 236 -11.84 -13.50 -25.74
C PRO A 236 -11.68 -14.12 -24.34
N GLY A 237 -11.80 -13.29 -23.30
CA GLY A 237 -11.55 -13.66 -21.90
C GLY A 237 -10.06 -13.69 -21.50
N GLY A 238 -9.15 -13.59 -22.46
CA GLY A 238 -7.73 -13.38 -22.20
C GLY A 238 -7.44 -11.94 -21.79
N SER A 239 -6.30 -11.72 -21.13
CA SER A 239 -5.87 -10.39 -20.70
C SER A 239 -4.37 -10.20 -20.87
N PHE A 240 -3.93 -8.95 -20.97
CA PHE A 240 -2.52 -8.61 -21.14
C PHE A 240 -2.18 -7.23 -20.57
N GLY A 241 -0.91 -7.05 -20.21
CA GLY A 241 -0.41 -5.78 -19.68
C GLY A 241 -0.67 -5.56 -18.19
N GLU A 242 -0.98 -6.62 -17.42
CA GLU A 242 -1.30 -6.55 -15.99
C GLU A 242 -0.17 -5.97 -15.12
N LEU A 243 1.10 -6.26 -15.45
CA LEU A 243 2.25 -5.75 -14.69
C LEU A 243 2.34 -4.22 -14.70
N ALA A 244 1.78 -3.59 -15.74
CA ALA A 244 1.66 -2.14 -15.83
C ALA A 244 0.69 -1.56 -14.80
N LEU A 245 -0.12 -2.35 -14.09
CA LEU A 245 -0.91 -1.84 -12.97
C LEU A 245 -0.07 -1.70 -11.69
N MET A 246 1.00 -2.50 -11.55
CA MET A 246 1.77 -2.59 -10.30
C MET A 246 2.92 -1.60 -10.22
N TYR A 247 3.72 -1.48 -11.29
CA TYR A 247 4.93 -0.64 -11.29
C TYR A 247 5.22 -0.10 -12.69
N ASN A 248 5.91 1.03 -12.77
CA ASN A 248 6.25 1.66 -14.04
C ASN A 248 7.32 0.82 -14.74
N ALA A 249 6.88 -0.24 -15.42
CA ALA A 249 7.73 -1.13 -16.19
C ALA A 249 7.47 -0.96 -17.69
N PRO A 250 8.55 -0.99 -18.51
CA PRO A 250 8.43 -1.10 -19.95
C PRO A 250 7.63 -2.34 -20.36
N ARG A 251 6.89 -2.21 -21.44
CA ARG A 251 6.12 -3.33 -22.02
C ARG A 251 7.08 -4.40 -22.53
N ALA A 252 6.88 -5.64 -22.07
CA ALA A 252 7.73 -6.78 -22.43
C ALA A 252 7.46 -7.32 -23.85
N ALA A 253 6.33 -6.99 -24.44
CA ALA A 253 5.88 -7.49 -25.74
C ALA A 253 5.06 -6.44 -26.49
N THR A 254 5.02 -6.59 -27.82
CA THR A 254 4.12 -5.87 -28.71
C THR A 254 2.85 -6.69 -28.89
N VAL A 255 1.68 -6.06 -28.86
CA VAL A 255 0.38 -6.73 -29.03
C VAL A 255 -0.36 -6.08 -30.19
N VAL A 256 -0.80 -6.90 -31.16
CA VAL A 256 -1.40 -6.44 -32.43
C VAL A 256 -2.74 -7.13 -32.68
N SER A 257 -3.74 -6.40 -33.17
CA SER A 257 -5.03 -6.99 -33.56
C SER A 257 -4.92 -7.86 -34.81
N VAL A 258 -5.54 -9.04 -34.79
CA VAL A 258 -5.61 -9.95 -35.93
C VAL A 258 -6.91 -9.76 -36.71
N ASP A 259 -8.01 -9.58 -35.97
CA ASP A 259 -9.35 -9.48 -36.54
C ASP A 259 -9.65 -8.06 -37.08
N PRO A 260 -10.51 -7.93 -38.10
CA PRO A 260 -10.85 -6.64 -38.69
C PRO A 260 -11.63 -5.73 -37.74
N LYS A 261 -12.27 -6.29 -36.72
CA LYS A 261 -12.93 -5.55 -35.65
C LYS A 261 -12.70 -6.32 -34.35
N SER A 262 -12.26 -5.63 -33.31
CA SER A 262 -12.05 -6.21 -31.99
C SER A 262 -12.43 -5.22 -30.91
N THR A 263 -12.72 -5.72 -29.72
CA THR A 263 -13.14 -4.91 -28.58
C THR A 263 -12.31 -5.31 -27.36
N LEU A 264 -11.74 -4.31 -26.70
CA LEU A 264 -10.99 -4.48 -25.47
C LEU A 264 -11.68 -3.73 -24.34
N TRP A 265 -11.51 -4.20 -23.12
CA TRP A 265 -11.69 -3.39 -21.91
C TRP A 265 -10.33 -2.90 -21.46
N ALA A 266 -10.23 -1.62 -21.11
CA ALA A 266 -9.01 -0.99 -20.64
C ALA A 266 -9.19 -0.47 -19.21
N LEU A 267 -8.19 -0.69 -18.37
CA LEU A 267 -8.10 -0.12 -17.02
C LEU A 267 -6.77 0.61 -16.88
N ASP A 268 -6.80 1.87 -16.45
CA ASP A 268 -5.57 2.61 -16.22
C ASP A 268 -4.95 2.30 -14.84
N ARG A 269 -3.62 2.36 -14.80
CA ARG A 269 -2.79 2.14 -13.60
C ARG A 269 -3.23 3.01 -12.43
N ILE A 270 -3.43 4.30 -12.66
CA ILE A 270 -3.66 5.28 -11.59
C ILE A 270 -5.01 5.02 -10.94
N THR A 271 -6.06 4.80 -11.72
CA THR A 271 -7.39 4.42 -11.25
C THR A 271 -7.34 3.11 -10.48
N PHE A 272 -6.69 2.08 -11.00
CA PHE A 272 -6.56 0.81 -10.25
C PHE A 272 -5.88 1.02 -8.89
N ARG A 273 -4.72 1.70 -8.86
CA ARG A 273 -4.00 1.98 -7.62
C ARG A 273 -4.80 2.86 -6.66
N ARG A 274 -5.52 3.88 -7.15
CA ARG A 274 -6.39 4.73 -6.32
C ARG A 274 -7.54 3.91 -5.72
N ILE A 275 -8.21 3.05 -6.47
CA ILE A 275 -9.27 2.16 -5.93
C ILE A 275 -8.72 1.29 -4.79
N LEU A 276 -7.53 0.71 -4.95
CA LEU A 276 -6.89 -0.10 -3.89
C LEU A 276 -6.48 0.72 -2.67
N MET A 277 -5.88 1.90 -2.89
CA MET A 277 -5.40 2.75 -1.80
C MET A 277 -6.54 3.40 -1.03
N ASP A 278 -7.56 3.92 -1.71
CA ASP A 278 -8.68 4.62 -1.08
C ASP A 278 -9.48 3.67 -0.20
N SER A 279 -9.76 2.45 -0.67
CA SER A 279 -10.48 1.45 0.11
C SER A 279 -9.69 0.98 1.34
N ALA A 280 -8.38 0.72 1.20
CA ALA A 280 -7.52 0.37 2.33
C ALA A 280 -7.41 1.51 3.36
N PHE A 281 -7.24 2.74 2.87
CA PHE A 281 -7.16 3.93 3.72
C PHE A 281 -8.48 4.24 4.43
N GLN A 282 -9.61 4.15 3.72
CA GLN A 282 -10.95 4.32 4.31
C GLN A 282 -11.23 3.24 5.36
N ARG A 283 -10.88 1.97 5.08
CA ARG A 283 -11.02 0.88 6.04
C ARG A 283 -10.19 1.13 7.29
N ARG A 284 -8.93 1.52 7.13
CA ARG A 284 -8.04 1.86 8.23
C ARG A 284 -8.57 3.03 9.06
N ARG A 285 -8.99 4.12 8.41
CA ARG A 285 -9.54 5.31 9.07
C ARG A 285 -10.83 4.99 9.84
N MET A 286 -11.70 4.17 9.26
CA MET A 286 -12.93 3.71 9.89
C MET A 286 -12.62 2.87 11.14
N TYR A 287 -11.65 1.95 11.06
CA TYR A 287 -11.23 1.17 12.22
C TYR A 287 -10.49 2.00 13.26
N GLU A 288 -9.61 2.91 12.88
CA GLU A 288 -8.94 3.80 13.84
C GLU A 288 -9.94 4.64 14.63
N ALA A 289 -10.95 5.22 13.96
CA ALA A 289 -12.03 5.95 14.61
C ALA A 289 -12.86 5.04 15.54
N PHE A 290 -13.20 3.83 15.09
CA PHE A 290 -13.91 2.86 15.93
C PHE A 290 -13.09 2.42 17.15
N LEU A 291 -11.80 2.11 16.98
CA LEU A 291 -10.91 1.67 18.06
C LEU A 291 -10.67 2.79 19.09
N GLU A 292 -10.79 4.06 18.69
CA GLU A 292 -10.76 5.20 19.59
C GLU A 292 -12.02 5.29 20.47
N GLU A 293 -13.18 4.85 19.98
CA GLU A 293 -14.42 4.78 20.77
C GLU A 293 -14.42 3.63 21.80
N VAL A 294 -13.60 2.60 21.58
CA VAL A 294 -13.55 1.40 22.44
C VAL A 294 -12.84 1.72 23.76
N PRO A 295 -13.54 1.70 24.92
CA PRO A 295 -12.94 2.12 26.20
C PRO A 295 -11.72 1.30 26.60
N LEU A 296 -11.71 0.00 26.26
CA LEU A 296 -10.60 -0.91 26.54
C LEU A 296 -9.28 -0.47 25.88
N LEU A 297 -9.37 0.17 24.71
CA LEU A 297 -8.23 0.54 23.87
C LEU A 297 -7.85 2.02 24.02
N SER A 298 -8.54 2.76 24.90
CA SER A 298 -8.30 4.18 25.15
C SER A 298 -6.89 4.51 25.65
N SER A 299 -6.21 3.55 26.29
CA SER A 299 -4.84 3.69 26.79
C SER A 299 -3.76 3.52 25.71
N LEU A 300 -4.13 3.01 24.53
CA LEU A 300 -3.20 2.77 23.43
C LEU A 300 -2.86 4.05 22.67
N LYS A 301 -1.60 4.18 22.26
CA LYS A 301 -1.14 5.28 21.41
C LYS A 301 -1.70 5.14 19.98
N PRO A 302 -1.79 6.24 19.21
CA PRO A 302 -2.29 6.19 17.84
C PRO A 302 -1.61 5.14 16.96
N TYR A 303 -0.26 5.04 17.00
CA TYR A 303 0.47 4.04 16.21
C TYR A 303 0.16 2.59 16.62
N GLU A 304 -0.24 2.34 17.87
CA GLU A 304 -0.59 1.02 18.37
C GLU A 304 -1.99 0.63 17.87
N ARG A 305 -2.94 1.58 17.93
CA ARG A 305 -4.28 1.41 17.34
C ARG A 305 -4.21 1.18 15.83
N SER A 306 -3.36 1.93 15.12
CA SER A 306 -3.08 1.72 13.70
C SER A 306 -2.62 0.29 13.37
N LYS A 307 -1.70 -0.27 14.17
CA LYS A 307 -1.22 -1.66 13.96
C LYS A 307 -2.33 -2.68 14.20
N ILE A 308 -3.23 -2.42 15.14
CA ILE A 308 -4.40 -3.26 15.38
C ILE A 308 -5.37 -3.15 14.20
N ALA A 309 -5.67 -1.92 13.75
CA ALA A 309 -6.54 -1.68 12.60
C ALA A 309 -6.09 -2.43 11.34
N ASP A 310 -4.78 -2.50 11.08
CA ASP A 310 -4.21 -3.25 9.96
C ASP A 310 -4.36 -4.78 10.09
N ALA A 311 -4.58 -5.30 11.30
CA ALA A 311 -4.69 -6.73 11.59
C ALA A 311 -6.13 -7.21 11.82
N LEU A 312 -7.12 -6.30 11.71
CA LEU A 312 -8.53 -6.63 11.89
C LEU A 312 -9.18 -7.12 10.60
N ASP A 313 -9.90 -8.23 10.72
CA ASP A 313 -10.75 -8.77 9.67
C ASP A 313 -12.22 -8.42 9.95
N ALA A 314 -12.95 -7.95 8.93
CA ALA A 314 -14.39 -7.75 9.05
C ALA A 314 -15.14 -9.09 8.94
N SER A 315 -16.09 -9.35 9.84
CA SER A 315 -17.00 -10.49 9.73
C SER A 315 -18.44 -10.07 9.99
N LYS A 316 -19.38 -10.60 9.21
CA LYS A 316 -20.81 -10.30 9.30
C LYS A 316 -21.59 -11.56 9.65
N TYR A 317 -22.55 -11.41 10.54
CA TYR A 317 -23.35 -12.50 11.11
C TYR A 317 -24.84 -12.13 11.04
N PRO A 318 -25.69 -12.94 10.38
CA PRO A 318 -27.13 -12.73 10.39
C PRO A 318 -27.72 -12.85 11.81
N ALA A 319 -28.89 -12.24 12.03
CA ALA A 319 -29.61 -12.39 13.29
C ALA A 319 -29.91 -13.88 13.60
N GLY A 320 -29.73 -14.26 14.86
CA GLY A 320 -29.88 -15.64 15.35
C GLY A 320 -28.68 -16.55 15.12
N SER A 321 -27.63 -16.11 14.41
CA SER A 321 -26.45 -16.93 14.18
C SER A 321 -25.50 -16.96 15.39
N THR A 322 -24.86 -18.11 15.61
CA THR A 322 -23.85 -18.28 16.67
C THR A 322 -22.50 -17.80 16.15
N ILE A 323 -21.90 -16.83 16.84
CA ILE A 323 -20.58 -16.25 16.52
C ILE A 323 -19.47 -17.09 17.18
N ILE A 324 -19.70 -17.52 18.42
CA ILE A 324 -18.79 -18.34 19.22
C ILE A 324 -19.63 -19.43 19.89
N SER A 325 -19.13 -20.67 19.93
CA SER A 325 -19.76 -21.75 20.69
C SER A 325 -19.00 -22.05 21.97
N GLU A 326 -19.72 -22.28 23.06
CA GLU A 326 -19.17 -22.74 24.32
C GLU A 326 -18.46 -24.09 24.18
N GLY A 327 -17.23 -24.18 24.69
CA GLY A 327 -16.40 -25.38 24.65
C GLY A 327 -15.44 -25.45 23.46
N ASP A 328 -15.61 -24.59 22.44
CA ASP A 328 -14.67 -24.54 21.32
C ASP A 328 -13.30 -23.97 21.76
N PRO A 329 -12.20 -24.28 21.05
CA PRO A 329 -10.92 -23.60 21.27
C PRO A 329 -11.03 -22.10 20.94
N GLY A 330 -10.37 -21.25 21.73
CA GLY A 330 -10.32 -19.81 21.44
C GLY A 330 -9.32 -19.47 20.34
N ASP A 331 -9.76 -19.17 19.13
CA ASP A 331 -8.88 -18.85 17.99
C ASP A 331 -8.76 -17.34 17.71
N ALA A 332 -9.73 -16.55 18.18
CA ALA A 332 -9.84 -15.13 17.89
C ALA A 332 -10.54 -14.31 18.98
N PHE A 333 -10.28 -13.01 18.94
CA PHE A 333 -10.91 -11.95 19.73
C PHE A 333 -11.83 -11.12 18.81
N TYR A 334 -12.93 -10.59 19.36
CA TYR A 334 -13.94 -9.90 18.58
C TYR A 334 -14.33 -8.56 19.22
N LEU A 335 -14.43 -7.53 18.39
CA LEU A 335 -14.97 -6.21 18.73
C LEU A 335 -16.28 -5.99 17.99
N LEU A 336 -17.33 -5.59 18.71
CA LEU A 336 -18.65 -5.39 18.14
C LEU A 336 -18.75 -4.01 17.48
N GLU A 337 -18.76 -3.99 16.14
CA GLU A 337 -18.84 -2.77 15.33
C GLU A 337 -20.29 -2.31 15.16
N ALA A 338 -21.20 -3.23 14.88
CA ALA A 338 -22.63 -2.93 14.70
C ALA A 338 -23.50 -4.11 15.13
N GLY A 339 -24.74 -3.81 15.53
CA GLY A 339 -25.71 -4.79 15.99
C GLY A 339 -25.62 -5.07 17.50
N GLU A 340 -26.34 -6.10 17.92
CA GLU A 340 -26.42 -6.57 19.31
C GLU A 340 -26.18 -8.08 19.36
N ALA A 341 -25.48 -8.55 20.40
CA ALA A 341 -25.23 -9.96 20.63
C ALA A 341 -25.42 -10.32 22.10
N ASP A 342 -25.72 -11.59 22.37
CA ASP A 342 -25.96 -12.10 23.72
C ASP A 342 -25.09 -13.33 24.02
N ALA A 343 -24.57 -13.39 25.24
CA ALA A 343 -23.88 -14.56 25.78
C ALA A 343 -24.86 -15.53 26.45
N PHE A 344 -24.70 -16.81 26.15
CA PHE A 344 -25.44 -17.92 26.76
C PHE A 344 -24.47 -18.97 27.28
N LYS A 345 -24.81 -19.61 28.40
CA LYS A 345 -24.08 -20.76 28.95
C LYS A 345 -25.00 -21.96 29.08
N LYS A 346 -24.49 -23.17 28.84
CA LYS A 346 -25.28 -24.41 28.97
C LYS A 346 -25.84 -24.62 30.39
N ASP A 347 -25.08 -24.22 31.40
CA ASP A 347 -25.45 -24.40 32.81
C ASP A 347 -26.29 -23.25 33.40
N PHE A 348 -26.67 -22.25 32.58
CA PHE A 348 -27.43 -21.09 33.02
C PHE A 348 -28.60 -20.81 32.08
N GLU A 349 -29.81 -20.82 32.63
CA GLU A 349 -31.02 -20.52 31.85
C GLU A 349 -31.20 -19.00 31.75
N GLY A 350 -30.80 -18.43 30.61
CA GLY A 350 -30.96 -17.00 30.32
C GLY A 350 -29.73 -16.35 29.68
N VAL A 351 -29.83 -15.04 29.42
CA VAL A 351 -28.72 -14.23 28.89
C VAL A 351 -27.75 -13.93 30.03
N VAL A 352 -26.49 -14.32 29.86
CA VAL A 352 -25.41 -14.06 30.82
C VAL A 352 -24.92 -12.62 30.72
N LYS A 353 -24.80 -12.11 29.49
CA LYS A 353 -24.35 -10.75 29.19
C LYS A 353 -24.84 -10.34 27.81
N SER A 354 -25.29 -9.10 27.68
CA SER A 354 -25.60 -8.49 26.38
C SER A 354 -24.46 -7.57 25.94
N TYR A 355 -24.22 -7.52 24.64
CA TYR A 355 -23.17 -6.73 23.99
C TYR A 355 -23.79 -5.76 22.99
N LYS A 356 -23.28 -4.53 22.98
CA LYS A 356 -23.62 -3.46 22.03
C LYS A 356 -22.34 -2.94 21.37
N ARG A 357 -22.51 -2.06 20.38
CA ARG A 357 -21.38 -1.40 19.69
C ARG A 357 -20.35 -0.87 20.69
N GLY A 358 -19.08 -1.18 20.42
CA GLY A 358 -17.93 -0.82 21.25
C GLY A 358 -17.56 -1.85 22.32
N ASP A 359 -18.46 -2.80 22.61
CA ASP A 359 -18.14 -3.93 23.46
C ASP A 359 -17.29 -4.97 22.73
N TYR A 360 -16.70 -5.88 23.49
CA TYR A 360 -15.84 -6.95 23.01
C TYR A 360 -16.16 -8.28 23.68
N PHE A 361 -15.71 -9.36 23.06
CA PHE A 361 -15.82 -10.71 23.62
C PHE A 361 -14.80 -11.68 23.02
N GLY A 362 -14.64 -12.84 23.67
CA GLY A 362 -13.74 -13.91 23.23
C GLY A 362 -12.30 -13.76 23.72
N GLU A 363 -11.99 -12.76 24.53
CA GLU A 363 -10.71 -12.52 25.17
C GLU A 363 -10.33 -13.64 26.16
N LEU A 364 -11.30 -14.16 26.91
CA LEU A 364 -11.06 -15.12 28.01
C LEU A 364 -10.28 -16.36 27.54
N ALA A 365 -10.67 -16.91 26.40
CA ALA A 365 -10.05 -18.11 25.85
C ALA A 365 -8.62 -17.86 25.33
N LEU A 366 -8.26 -16.60 25.04
CA LEU A 366 -6.94 -16.21 24.60
C LEU A 366 -6.00 -15.89 25.77
N LEU A 367 -6.56 -15.33 26.86
CA LEU A 367 -5.84 -14.95 28.07
C LEU A 367 -5.48 -16.16 28.94
N ASP A 368 -6.44 -17.08 29.12
CA ASP A 368 -6.31 -18.22 30.03
C ASP A 368 -5.91 -19.52 29.34
N ASP A 369 -5.85 -19.51 28.00
CA ASP A 369 -5.66 -20.70 27.16
C ASP A 369 -6.65 -21.83 27.46
N LYS A 370 -7.89 -21.44 27.83
CA LYS A 370 -9.02 -22.34 28.10
C LYS A 370 -10.02 -22.32 26.94
N PRO A 371 -10.89 -23.35 26.82
CA PRO A 371 -12.01 -23.33 25.88
C PRO A 371 -12.95 -22.12 26.11
N ARG A 372 -13.73 -21.79 25.09
CA ARG A 372 -14.74 -20.71 25.14
C ARG A 372 -15.71 -20.95 26.30
N ALA A 373 -15.83 -19.96 27.19
CA ALA A 373 -16.62 -20.07 28.42
C ALA A 373 -18.15 -19.90 28.23
N ALA A 374 -18.58 -19.37 27.09
CA ALA A 374 -19.98 -19.13 26.75
C ALA A 374 -20.14 -19.10 25.23
N SER A 375 -21.35 -19.39 24.76
CA SER A 375 -21.76 -19.18 23.37
C SER A 375 -22.18 -17.73 23.19
N ILE A 376 -21.81 -17.11 22.07
CA ILE A 376 -22.25 -15.76 21.70
C ILE A 376 -23.17 -15.88 20.48
N VAL A 377 -24.40 -15.38 20.60
CA VAL A 377 -25.42 -15.42 19.55
C VAL A 377 -25.80 -14.00 19.14
N ALA A 378 -25.85 -13.76 17.83
CA ALA A 378 -26.27 -12.48 17.27
C ALA A 378 -27.77 -12.26 17.51
N ARG A 379 -28.15 -11.18 18.20
CA ARG A 379 -29.56 -10.81 18.40
C ARG A 379 -30.13 -10.09 17.17
N SER A 380 -29.31 -9.27 16.54
CA SER A 380 -29.61 -8.58 15.27
C SER A 380 -28.55 -8.93 14.22
N GLU A 381 -28.62 -8.32 13.03
CA GLU A 381 -27.50 -8.40 12.09
C GLU A 381 -26.26 -7.75 12.73
N VAL A 382 -25.21 -8.54 12.90
CA VAL A 382 -24.02 -8.16 13.65
C VAL A 382 -22.83 -8.04 12.70
N LYS A 383 -22.08 -6.96 12.85
CA LYS A 383 -20.76 -6.78 12.24
C LYS A 383 -19.70 -6.72 13.33
N VAL A 384 -18.68 -7.53 13.21
CA VAL A 384 -17.56 -7.59 14.16
C VAL A 384 -16.23 -7.38 13.45
N ALA A 385 -15.28 -6.77 14.15
CA ALA A 385 -13.88 -6.78 13.79
C ALA A 385 -13.20 -7.93 14.56
N ARG A 386 -12.67 -8.90 13.81
CA ARG A 386 -12.02 -10.10 14.33
C ARG A 386 -10.51 -9.91 14.34
N LEU A 387 -9.88 -10.25 15.46
CA LEU A 387 -8.42 -10.30 15.61
C LEU A 387 -8.00 -11.72 15.95
N GLY A 388 -7.16 -12.34 15.12
CA GLY A 388 -6.65 -13.70 15.40
C GLY A 388 -5.80 -13.78 16.67
N ARG A 389 -5.69 -14.97 17.26
CA ARG A 389 -4.90 -15.25 18.48
C ARG A 389 -3.48 -14.68 18.45
N ASP A 390 -2.77 -14.86 17.34
CA ASP A 390 -1.38 -14.37 17.20
C ASP A 390 -1.33 -12.84 17.16
N GLY A 391 -2.29 -12.23 16.46
CA GLY A 391 -2.49 -10.78 16.43
C GLY A 391 -2.80 -10.23 17.83
N PHE A 392 -3.71 -10.89 18.55
CA PHE A 392 -4.06 -10.53 19.93
C PHE A 392 -2.84 -10.53 20.84
N LYS A 393 -2.09 -11.63 20.91
CA LYS A 393 -0.91 -11.76 21.79
C LYS A 393 0.20 -10.76 21.43
N ARG A 394 0.40 -10.48 20.14
CA ARG A 394 1.48 -9.59 19.68
C ARG A 394 1.12 -8.11 19.80
N LEU A 395 -0.14 -7.74 19.55
CA LEU A 395 -0.56 -6.34 19.38
C LEU A 395 -1.29 -5.78 20.61
N LEU A 396 -1.97 -6.63 21.39
CA LEU A 396 -2.75 -6.21 22.57
C LEU A 396 -2.04 -6.50 23.90
N GLY A 397 -0.76 -6.90 23.88
CA GLY A 397 0.04 -7.08 25.10
C GLY A 397 -0.08 -5.94 26.12
N PRO A 398 -0.04 -4.65 25.72
CA PRO A 398 -0.19 -3.53 26.67
C PRO A 398 -1.54 -3.46 27.39
N VAL A 399 -2.61 -3.98 26.78
CA VAL A 399 -3.98 -3.96 27.35
C VAL A 399 -4.36 -5.30 27.97
N GLU A 400 -3.51 -6.32 27.88
CA GLU A 400 -3.75 -7.65 28.44
C GLU A 400 -4.02 -7.57 29.95
N ASP A 401 -3.22 -6.78 30.67
CA ASP A 401 -3.37 -6.56 32.11
C ASP A 401 -4.71 -5.88 32.47
N ILE A 402 -5.20 -4.98 31.60
CA ILE A 402 -6.49 -4.31 31.79
C ILE A 402 -7.64 -5.31 31.61
N MET A 403 -7.54 -6.17 30.59
CA MET A 403 -8.53 -7.22 30.35
C MET A 403 -8.59 -8.23 31.50
N ARG A 404 -7.44 -8.63 32.04
CA ARG A 404 -7.37 -9.53 33.20
C ARG A 404 -8.03 -8.91 34.44
N ARG A 405 -7.86 -7.61 34.69
CA ARG A 405 -8.52 -6.93 35.82
C ARG A 405 -10.03 -6.91 35.67
N ALA A 406 -10.53 -6.55 34.49
CA ALA A 406 -11.97 -6.54 34.19
C ALA A 406 -12.60 -7.93 34.36
N GLU A 407 -11.87 -9.01 34.05
CA GLU A 407 -12.30 -10.37 34.33
C GLU A 407 -12.57 -10.60 35.82
N TYR A 408 -11.63 -10.23 36.69
CA TYR A 408 -11.75 -10.48 38.13
C TYR A 408 -12.86 -9.67 38.81
N GLU A 409 -13.15 -8.45 38.32
CA GLU A 409 -14.27 -7.64 38.81
C GLU A 409 -15.64 -8.20 38.40
N SER A 410 -15.70 -8.95 37.29
CA SER A 410 -16.96 -9.53 36.78
C SER A 410 -17.35 -10.87 37.42
N LYS A 411 -16.42 -11.55 38.11
CA LYS A 411 -16.73 -12.74 38.90
C LYS A 411 -17.40 -12.27 40.20
N PRO A 412 -18.69 -12.58 40.44
CA PRO A 412 -19.28 -12.28 41.75
C PRO A 412 -18.45 -13.01 42.81
N ASN A 413 -18.02 -12.30 43.84
CA ASN A 413 -17.40 -12.90 45.03
C ASN A 413 -18.29 -14.07 45.49
N GLN A 414 -17.90 -15.29 45.15
CA GLN A 414 -18.43 -16.49 45.79
C GLN A 414 -17.72 -16.59 47.13
N SER A 415 -18.32 -15.93 48.13
CA SER A 415 -18.02 -16.10 49.55
C SER A 415 -18.90 -17.19 50.16
#